data_AF-A0A3E2YGG2-F1
#
_entry.id   AF-A0A3E2YGG2-F1
#
_cell.length_a   1.000
_cell.length_b   1.000
_cell.length_c   1.000
_cell.angle_alpha   90.00
_cell.angle_beta   90.00
_cell.angle_gamma   90.00
#
_symmetry.space_group_name_H-M   'P 1'
#
loop_
_entity.id
_entity.type
_entity.pdbx_description
1 polymer ?
#
loop_
_entity_poly.entity_id
_entity_poly.type
_entity_poly.pdbx_seq_one_letter_code
_entity_poly.pdbx_strand_id
1 'polypeptide(L)'
;MSTTRPTLRRRAVTLLVASLAAIGVTFGLASPALAITHSSATAQLAAAGISWTSSGNCSDRYTATCTSFDGVRQATIDGIITFKRASGCAVTVTAGTEVGHTDGTYSHWTGYKLDIALSTCVQNYISTYYTYVGYISGFGYQYRAASGNLYTKEGSHWDILFYTCGC
;
A
#
# COMPACT_ATOMS: atom_id res chain seq x y z
N MET A 1 20.25 25.96 64.58
CA MET A 1 19.45 26.92 65.35
C MET A 1 19.14 28.12 64.46
N SER A 2 17.87 28.50 64.42
CA SER A 2 17.30 29.82 64.08
C SER A 2 17.54 30.43 62.70
N THR A 3 16.63 30.07 61.80
CA THR A 3 15.69 30.96 61.09
C THR A 3 15.85 32.47 61.27
N THR A 4 16.03 33.20 60.17
CA THR A 4 15.42 34.53 59.99
C THR A 4 15.15 34.80 58.51
N ARG A 5 13.87 34.80 58.10
CA ARG A 5 13.36 35.56 56.95
C ARG A 5 12.74 36.83 57.50
N PRO A 6 12.96 37.99 56.87
CA PRO A 6 11.83 38.89 56.64
C PRO A 6 11.90 39.59 55.26
N THR A 7 10.87 39.40 54.45
CA THR A 7 9.81 40.37 54.10
C THR A 7 10.14 41.38 52.99
N LEU A 8 9.63 41.05 51.80
CA LEU A 8 8.62 41.76 51.03
C LEU A 8 8.80 43.25 50.63
N ARG A 9 8.34 43.46 49.38
CA ARG A 9 7.99 44.71 48.67
C ARG A 9 9.18 45.34 47.97
N ARG A 10 9.10 45.76 46.71
CA ARG A 10 7.95 46.09 45.85
C ARG A 10 8.55 46.30 44.46
N ARG A 11 7.88 45.85 43.40
CA ARG A 11 7.61 46.62 42.19
C ARG A 11 6.74 45.77 41.27
N ALA A 12 5.46 46.13 41.26
CA ALA A 12 4.57 45.81 40.16
C ALA A 12 5.08 46.55 38.91
N VAL A 13 4.94 45.93 37.75
CA VAL A 13 4.32 46.49 36.53
C VAL A 13 4.44 45.42 35.43
N THR A 14 3.30 44.79 35.19
CA THR A 14 2.69 44.40 33.93
C THR A 14 3.59 44.19 32.71
N LEU A 15 3.54 42.98 32.14
CA LEU A 15 3.43 42.76 30.70
C LEU A 15 2.61 41.48 30.47
N LEU A 16 1.31 41.68 30.24
CA LEU A 16 0.47 40.74 29.51
C LEU A 16 1.02 40.69 28.08
N VAL A 17 1.71 39.60 27.74
CA VAL A 17 1.92 39.22 26.34
C VAL A 17 1.07 37.98 26.12
N ALA A 18 -0.17 38.23 25.70
CA ALA A 18 -0.92 37.24 24.94
C ALA A 18 -0.31 37.20 23.54
N SER A 19 0.34 36.11 23.18
CA SER A 19 0.72 35.85 21.79
C SER A 19 0.35 34.42 21.44
N LEU A 20 -0.83 34.38 20.80
CA LEU A 20 -1.41 33.43 19.86
C LEU A 20 -0.76 32.05 19.70
N ALA A 21 -1.64 31.07 19.83
CA ALA A 21 -1.54 29.76 19.21
C ALA A 21 -1.08 29.86 17.75
N ALA A 22 0.01 29.18 17.43
CA ALA A 22 0.16 28.51 16.15
C ALA A 22 0.16 27.01 16.45
N ILE A 23 -1.03 26.45 16.66
CA ILE A 23 -1.23 25.02 16.46
C ILE A 23 -1.04 24.83 14.96
N GLY A 24 0.18 24.47 14.56
CA GLY A 24 0.41 23.89 13.25
C GLY A 24 -0.29 22.55 13.21
N VAL A 25 -1.61 22.54 12.98
CA VAL A 25 -2.29 21.35 12.48
C VAL A 25 -1.81 21.19 11.05
N THR A 26 -0.64 20.58 10.89
CA THR A 26 -0.38 19.88 9.65
C THR A 26 -1.42 18.77 9.59
N PHE A 27 -2.51 19.00 8.85
CA PHE A 27 -3.22 17.91 8.19
C PHE A 27 -2.25 17.33 7.15
N GLY A 28 -1.17 16.71 7.63
CA GLY A 28 -0.50 15.70 6.85
C GLY A 28 -1.54 14.61 6.70
N LEU A 29 -1.97 14.35 5.47
CA LEU A 29 -2.59 13.08 5.16
C LEU A 29 -1.62 12.04 5.71
N ALA A 30 -1.97 11.42 6.82
CA ALA A 30 -1.26 10.25 7.28
C ALA A 30 -1.45 9.24 6.16
N SER A 31 -0.52 9.19 5.21
CA SER A 31 -0.25 7.96 4.50
C SER A 31 -0.26 6.90 5.59
N PRO A 32 -1.13 5.88 5.53
CA PRO A 32 -1.14 4.88 6.58
C PRO A 32 0.31 4.46 6.75
N ALA A 33 0.83 4.35 7.97
CA ALA A 33 2.25 4.13 8.29
C ALA A 33 2.86 2.85 7.66
N LEU A 34 2.12 2.22 6.74
CA LEU A 34 2.39 1.06 5.92
C LEU A 34 2.64 1.41 4.45
N ALA A 35 2.41 2.64 3.97
CA ALA A 35 2.60 3.01 2.57
C ALA A 35 4.08 3.28 2.28
N ILE A 36 4.59 2.79 1.13
CA ILE A 36 5.99 2.93 0.72
C ILE A 36 6.12 3.65 -0.62
N THR A 37 7.34 4.06 -0.96
CA THR A 37 7.68 4.70 -2.24
C THR A 37 7.82 3.67 -3.35
N HIS A 38 7.69 4.12 -4.59
CA HIS A 38 7.94 3.28 -5.76
C HIS A 38 9.36 2.71 -5.80
N SER A 39 10.37 3.52 -5.46
CA SER A 39 11.77 3.05 -5.39
C SER A 39 11.99 1.95 -4.34
N SER A 40 11.33 2.06 -3.18
CA SER A 40 11.38 1.02 -2.15
C SER A 40 10.70 -0.27 -2.62
N ALA A 41 9.50 -0.15 -3.18
CA ALA A 41 8.75 -1.30 -3.71
C ALA A 41 9.55 -2.03 -4.80
N THR A 42 10.05 -1.32 -5.80
CA THR A 42 10.81 -1.91 -6.92
C THR A 42 12.11 -2.58 -6.46
N ALA A 43 12.83 -2.02 -5.49
CA ALA A 43 14.01 -2.65 -4.92
C ALA A 43 13.68 -4.00 -4.25
N GLN A 44 12.57 -4.06 -3.51
CA GLN A 44 12.12 -5.29 -2.86
C GLN A 44 11.63 -6.34 -3.86
N LEU A 45 10.85 -5.93 -4.87
CA LEU A 45 10.40 -6.81 -5.95
C LEU A 45 11.59 -7.40 -6.71
N ALA A 46 12.58 -6.57 -7.07
CA ALA A 46 13.80 -7.01 -7.74
C ALA A 46 14.59 -8.01 -6.89
N ALA A 47 14.76 -7.74 -5.58
CA ALA A 47 15.42 -8.66 -4.65
C ALA A 47 14.70 -10.02 -4.52
N ALA A 48 13.39 -10.06 -4.76
CA ALA A 48 12.58 -11.27 -4.79
C ALA A 48 12.48 -11.94 -6.17
N GLY A 49 13.13 -11.41 -7.20
CA GLY A 49 13.03 -11.92 -8.57
C GLY A 49 11.64 -11.75 -9.19
N ILE A 50 10.96 -10.65 -8.85
CA ILE A 50 9.68 -10.21 -9.43
C ILE A 50 9.96 -9.05 -10.37
N SER A 51 9.52 -9.18 -11.62
CA SER A 51 9.61 -8.12 -12.62
C SER A 51 8.38 -7.21 -12.55
N TRP A 52 8.46 -6.03 -13.16
CA TRP A 52 7.29 -5.19 -13.41
C TRP A 52 7.46 -4.45 -14.75
N THR A 53 6.35 -4.01 -15.34
CA THR A 53 6.35 -3.31 -16.63
C THR A 53 5.29 -2.23 -16.65
N SER A 54 5.60 -1.08 -17.25
CA SER A 54 4.65 -0.01 -17.52
C SER A 54 4.51 0.20 -19.03
N SER A 55 3.27 0.25 -19.53
CA SER A 55 3.00 0.51 -20.95
C SER A 55 3.39 1.94 -21.37
N GLY A 56 3.27 2.90 -20.44
CA GLY A 56 3.68 4.30 -20.62
C GLY A 56 5.17 4.57 -20.35
N ASN A 57 5.97 3.57 -19.99
CA ASN A 57 7.37 3.71 -19.58
C ASN A 57 7.56 4.76 -18.45
N CYS A 58 6.66 4.75 -17.47
CA CYS A 58 6.61 5.73 -16.39
C CYS A 58 6.08 5.13 -15.09
N SER A 59 6.24 5.85 -13.98
CA SER A 59 5.81 5.43 -12.65
C SER A 59 4.95 6.47 -11.90
N ASP A 60 4.46 7.48 -12.61
CA ASP A 60 3.57 8.50 -12.04
C ASP A 60 2.18 7.92 -11.76
N ARG A 61 1.76 7.89 -10.48
CA ARG A 61 0.45 7.36 -10.11
C ARG A 61 -0.72 8.17 -10.66
N TYR A 62 -0.51 9.40 -11.13
CA TYR A 62 -1.59 10.22 -11.70
C TYR A 62 -1.77 10.01 -13.21
N THR A 63 -1.00 9.09 -13.80
CA THR A 63 -1.05 8.78 -15.24
C THR A 63 -1.45 7.32 -15.44
N ALA A 64 -2.60 7.06 -16.07
CA ALA A 64 -3.20 5.72 -16.17
C ALA A 64 -2.41 4.70 -17.01
N THR A 65 -1.45 5.13 -17.82
CA THR A 65 -0.55 4.23 -18.58
C THR A 65 0.73 3.89 -17.81
N CYS A 66 0.97 4.56 -16.67
CA CYS A 66 2.10 4.22 -15.82
C CYS A 66 1.81 2.97 -14.99
N THR A 67 2.86 2.32 -14.50
CA THR A 67 2.74 1.37 -13.38
C THR A 67 3.41 2.03 -12.20
N SER A 68 2.61 2.50 -11.25
CA SER A 68 3.14 3.16 -10.06
C SER A 68 3.06 2.24 -8.86
N PHE A 69 3.98 2.44 -7.92
CA PHE A 69 3.89 1.83 -6.59
C PHE A 69 3.95 2.90 -5.51
N ASP A 70 3.81 4.17 -5.87
CA ASP A 70 3.81 5.25 -4.89
C ASP A 70 2.55 5.17 -4.03
N GLY A 71 2.77 5.01 -2.72
CA GLY A 71 1.70 4.81 -1.75
C GLY A 71 1.19 3.38 -1.69
N VAL A 72 1.86 2.41 -2.32
CA VAL A 72 1.53 0.98 -2.15
C VAL A 72 1.78 0.58 -0.69
N ARG A 73 0.99 -0.35 -0.15
CA ARG A 73 1.22 -0.86 1.22
C ARG A 73 2.39 -1.85 1.23
N GLN A 74 3.21 -1.81 2.28
CA GLN A 74 4.26 -2.80 2.53
C GLN A 74 3.70 -4.22 2.55
N ALA A 75 2.55 -4.43 3.20
CA ALA A 75 1.86 -5.72 3.22
C ALA A 75 1.45 -6.25 1.82
N THR A 76 1.19 -5.36 0.87
CA THR A 76 0.88 -5.72 -0.52
C THR A 76 2.15 -6.24 -1.23
N ILE A 77 3.29 -5.57 -1.03
CA ILE A 77 4.59 -6.01 -1.56
C ILE A 77 5.03 -7.32 -0.91
N ASP A 78 4.92 -7.44 0.41
CA ASP A 78 5.20 -8.69 1.12
C ASP A 78 4.27 -9.82 0.65
N GLY A 79 3.01 -9.49 0.38
CA GLY A 79 2.00 -10.38 -0.18
C GLY A 79 2.42 -11.00 -1.51
N ILE A 80 2.82 -10.17 -2.47
CA ILE A 80 3.23 -10.68 -3.79
C ILE A 80 4.56 -11.43 -3.73
N ILE A 81 5.47 -11.06 -2.83
CA ILE A 81 6.71 -11.80 -2.56
C ILE A 81 6.40 -13.17 -1.97
N THR A 82 5.46 -13.25 -1.02
CA THR A 82 5.01 -14.52 -0.44
C THR A 82 4.38 -15.40 -1.50
N PHE A 83 3.50 -14.85 -2.35
CA PHE A 83 2.93 -15.57 -3.49
C PHE A 83 4.00 -16.10 -4.45
N LYS A 84 4.98 -15.27 -4.82
CA LYS A 84 6.12 -15.66 -5.68
C LYS A 84 6.89 -16.83 -5.10
N ARG A 85 7.21 -16.79 -3.80
CA ARG A 85 7.95 -17.86 -3.11
C ARG A 85 7.15 -19.15 -3.01
N ALA A 86 5.86 -19.05 -2.67
CA ALA A 86 4.99 -20.21 -2.50
C ALA A 86 4.64 -20.89 -3.82
N SER A 87 4.47 -20.11 -4.90
CA SER A 87 4.14 -20.64 -6.23
C SER A 87 5.35 -21.10 -7.02
N GLY A 88 6.53 -20.51 -6.78
CA GLY A 88 7.72 -20.69 -7.62
C GLY A 88 7.58 -20.12 -9.03
N CYS A 89 6.46 -19.48 -9.37
CA CYS A 89 6.17 -19.01 -10.71
C CYS A 89 6.97 -17.75 -11.07
N ALA A 90 7.24 -17.52 -12.35
CA ALA A 90 7.59 -16.18 -12.81
C ALA A 90 6.40 -15.23 -12.59
N VAL A 91 6.68 -14.03 -12.07
CA VAL A 91 5.67 -13.01 -11.76
C VAL A 91 6.14 -11.69 -12.35
N THR A 92 5.26 -11.04 -13.11
CA THR A 92 5.45 -9.69 -13.64
C THR A 92 4.27 -8.83 -13.21
N VAL A 93 4.53 -7.77 -12.45
CA VAL A 93 3.52 -6.79 -12.04
C VAL A 93 3.26 -5.80 -13.18
N THR A 94 2.00 -5.58 -13.52
CA THR A 94 1.59 -4.75 -14.66
C THR A 94 0.87 -3.46 -14.27
N ALA A 95 0.32 -3.42 -13.04
CA ALA A 95 -0.38 -2.26 -12.52
C ALA A 95 -0.28 -2.24 -10.99
N GLY A 96 -0.32 -1.05 -10.41
CA GLY A 96 -0.17 -0.81 -8.99
C GLY A 96 -1.09 0.28 -8.49
N THR A 97 -0.56 1.45 -8.13
CA THR A 97 -1.33 2.52 -7.48
C THR A 97 -1.77 3.65 -8.40
N GLU A 98 -1.54 3.52 -9.70
CA GLU A 98 -1.96 4.50 -10.69
C GLU A 98 -3.49 4.72 -10.76
N VAL A 99 -3.90 5.85 -11.31
CA VAL A 99 -5.31 6.16 -11.64
C VAL A 99 -5.80 5.29 -12.81
N GLY A 100 -7.13 5.22 -12.97
CA GLY A 100 -7.76 4.43 -14.05
C GLY A 100 -8.42 3.13 -13.56
N HIS A 101 -8.28 2.82 -12.27
CA HIS A 101 -8.92 1.70 -11.59
C HIS A 101 -10.16 2.13 -10.82
N THR A 102 -11.02 1.16 -10.45
CA THR A 102 -12.17 1.43 -9.58
C THR A 102 -11.72 1.85 -8.18
N ASP A 103 -12.21 2.99 -7.70
CA ASP A 103 -11.95 3.51 -6.36
C ASP A 103 -12.63 2.69 -5.26
N GLY A 104 -12.12 2.82 -4.03
CA GLY A 104 -12.71 2.22 -2.84
C GLY A 104 -11.71 2.05 -1.72
N THR A 105 -12.19 1.56 -0.56
CA THR A 105 -11.36 1.32 0.63
C THR A 105 -10.24 0.30 0.38
N TYR A 106 -10.51 -0.71 -0.45
CA TYR A 106 -9.60 -1.78 -0.81
C TYR A 106 -9.37 -1.77 -2.32
N SER A 107 -8.52 -0.86 -2.78
CA SER A 107 -8.34 -0.51 -4.19
C SER A 107 -6.86 -0.39 -4.57
N HIS A 108 -6.60 -0.23 -5.87
CA HIS A 108 -5.30 0.15 -6.42
C HIS A 108 -4.82 1.47 -5.82
N TRP A 109 -5.68 2.50 -5.86
CA TRP A 109 -5.38 3.83 -5.34
C TRP A 109 -4.95 3.81 -3.86
N THR A 110 -5.56 2.95 -3.05
CA THR A 110 -5.26 2.81 -1.62
C THR A 110 -4.12 1.81 -1.32
N GLY A 111 -3.46 1.29 -2.36
CA GLY A 111 -2.27 0.45 -2.23
C GLY A 111 -2.56 -0.99 -1.80
N TYR A 112 -3.80 -1.45 -1.89
CA TYR A 112 -4.23 -2.79 -1.49
C TYR A 112 -4.13 -3.82 -2.61
N LYS A 113 -4.01 -3.37 -3.86
CA LYS A 113 -4.09 -4.22 -5.04
C LYS A 113 -2.85 -4.11 -5.90
N LEU A 114 -2.54 -5.19 -6.62
CA LEU A 114 -1.58 -5.24 -7.71
C LEU A 114 -2.17 -6.09 -8.83
N ASP A 115 -1.88 -5.70 -10.06
CA ASP A 115 -2.13 -6.55 -11.22
C ASP A 115 -0.88 -7.29 -11.62
N ILE A 116 -1.02 -8.57 -11.96
CA ILE A 116 0.06 -9.36 -12.55
C ILE A 116 -0.33 -9.96 -13.89
N ALA A 117 0.66 -10.07 -14.77
CA ALA A 117 0.49 -10.72 -16.07
C ALA A 117 0.03 -12.18 -15.92
N LEU A 118 -0.75 -12.64 -16.90
CA LEU A 118 -1.14 -14.04 -16.98
C LEU A 118 0.08 -14.93 -17.27
N SER A 119 0.09 -16.10 -16.65
CA SER A 119 0.93 -17.22 -17.07
C SER A 119 0.24 -18.54 -16.74
N THR A 120 0.58 -19.59 -17.49
CA THR A 120 0.09 -20.96 -17.20
C THR A 120 0.50 -21.42 -15.80
N CYS A 121 1.70 -21.04 -15.33
CA CYS A 121 2.17 -21.37 -13.99
C CYS A 121 1.27 -20.75 -12.91
N VAL A 122 1.07 -19.43 -12.98
CA VAL A 122 0.23 -18.69 -12.02
C VAL A 122 -1.20 -19.23 -12.02
N GLN A 123 -1.76 -19.44 -13.21
CA GLN A 123 -3.10 -20.00 -13.37
C GLN A 123 -3.24 -21.35 -12.67
N ASN A 124 -2.32 -22.28 -12.94
CA ASN A 124 -2.38 -23.63 -12.40
C ASN A 124 -2.18 -23.63 -10.88
N TYR A 125 -1.26 -22.82 -10.36
CA TYR A 125 -1.04 -22.71 -8.93
C TYR A 125 -2.31 -22.21 -8.22
N ILE A 126 -2.88 -21.09 -8.67
CA ILE A 126 -4.08 -20.50 -8.07
C ILE A 126 -5.25 -21.50 -8.14
N SER A 127 -5.51 -22.12 -9.29
CA SER A 127 -6.65 -23.03 -9.42
C SER A 127 -6.49 -24.35 -8.67
N THR A 128 -5.25 -24.75 -8.35
CA THR A 128 -4.97 -25.99 -7.60
C THR A 128 -5.01 -25.75 -6.09
N TYR A 129 -4.46 -24.64 -5.61
CA TYR A 129 -4.24 -24.43 -4.18
C TYR A 129 -5.22 -23.46 -3.52
N TYR A 130 -5.91 -22.60 -4.27
CA TYR A 130 -6.83 -21.62 -3.70
C TYR A 130 -8.28 -22.04 -3.87
N THR A 131 -9.12 -21.65 -2.91
CA THR A 131 -10.54 -21.95 -2.94
C THR A 131 -11.21 -21.09 -4.00
N TYR A 132 -11.84 -21.72 -4.99
CA TYR A 132 -12.65 -20.99 -5.96
C TYR A 132 -13.87 -20.37 -5.28
N VAL A 133 -14.04 -19.06 -5.44
CA VAL A 133 -15.15 -18.30 -4.85
C VAL A 133 -16.33 -18.24 -5.82
N GLY A 134 -16.06 -18.08 -7.11
CA GLY A 134 -17.09 -17.91 -8.13
C GLY A 134 -16.70 -16.91 -9.21
N TYR A 135 -17.59 -16.74 -10.19
CA TYR A 135 -17.51 -15.65 -11.15
C TYR A 135 -18.18 -14.41 -10.55
N ILE A 136 -17.44 -13.31 -10.46
CA ILE A 136 -17.93 -12.02 -9.98
C ILE A 136 -18.30 -11.18 -11.19
N SER A 137 -19.59 -10.87 -11.34
CA SER A 137 -20.12 -10.12 -12.48
C SER A 137 -19.42 -8.76 -12.62
N GLY A 138 -18.88 -8.49 -13.80
CA GLY A 138 -18.12 -7.27 -14.09
C GLY A 138 -16.63 -7.31 -13.76
N PHE A 139 -16.13 -8.38 -13.12
CA PHE A 139 -14.73 -8.51 -12.73
C PHE A 139 -14.10 -9.77 -13.33
N GLY A 140 -14.49 -10.97 -12.87
CA GLY A 140 -13.89 -12.21 -13.35
C GLY A 140 -14.01 -13.39 -12.40
N TYR A 141 -13.21 -14.42 -12.66
CA TYR A 141 -13.16 -15.63 -11.84
C TYR A 141 -12.30 -15.39 -10.60
N GLN A 142 -12.90 -15.48 -9.41
CA GLN A 142 -12.21 -15.17 -8.16
C GLN A 142 -11.85 -16.43 -7.37
N TYR A 143 -10.66 -16.38 -6.79
CA TYR A 143 -10.09 -17.41 -5.92
C TYR A 143 -9.63 -16.76 -4.61
N ARG A 144 -9.73 -17.51 -3.51
CA ARG A 144 -9.34 -17.06 -2.17
C ARG A 144 -8.19 -17.92 -1.66
N ALA A 145 -7.08 -17.27 -1.32
CA ALA A 145 -5.97 -17.90 -0.63
C ALA A 145 -6.33 -18.17 0.85
N ALA A 146 -5.62 -19.10 1.49
CA ALA A 146 -5.79 -19.37 2.93
C ALA A 146 -5.54 -18.13 3.81
N SER A 147 -4.71 -17.19 3.35
CA SER A 147 -4.47 -15.90 4.01
C SER A 147 -5.65 -14.93 3.96
N GLY A 148 -6.71 -15.25 3.21
CA GLY A 148 -7.86 -14.38 2.96
C GLY A 148 -7.70 -13.47 1.74
N ASN A 149 -6.50 -13.35 1.16
CA ASN A 149 -6.24 -12.56 -0.06
C ASN A 149 -7.05 -13.11 -1.24
N LEU A 150 -7.49 -12.20 -2.12
CA LEU A 150 -8.35 -12.53 -3.26
C LEU A 150 -7.58 -12.36 -4.57
N TYR A 151 -7.73 -13.33 -5.46
CA TYR A 151 -7.10 -13.38 -6.77
C TYR A 151 -8.20 -13.48 -7.81
N THR A 152 -8.41 -12.43 -8.59
CA THR A 152 -9.47 -12.33 -9.59
C THR A 152 -8.86 -12.34 -10.99
N LYS A 153 -9.27 -13.27 -11.85
CA LYS A 153 -8.81 -13.33 -13.23
C LYS A 153 -9.70 -12.45 -14.11
N GLU A 154 -9.20 -11.28 -14.49
CA GLU A 154 -9.92 -10.25 -15.26
C GLU A 154 -9.55 -10.28 -16.74
N GLY A 155 -9.70 -11.45 -17.38
CA GLY A 155 -9.48 -11.62 -18.81
C GLY A 155 -8.00 -11.59 -19.23
N SER A 156 -7.32 -10.45 -19.10
CA SER A 156 -5.95 -10.19 -19.57
C SER A 156 -4.88 -10.19 -18.47
N HIS A 157 -5.29 -10.15 -17.19
CA HIS A 157 -4.39 -10.12 -16.03
C HIS A 157 -5.07 -10.78 -14.81
N TRP A 158 -4.28 -10.92 -13.75
CA TRP A 158 -4.79 -11.20 -12.41
C TRP A 158 -4.82 -9.91 -11.61
N ASP A 159 -5.98 -9.55 -11.11
CA ASP A 159 -6.20 -8.49 -10.13
C ASP A 159 -6.16 -9.12 -8.74
N ILE A 160 -5.19 -8.72 -7.92
CA ILE A 160 -4.94 -9.35 -6.61
C ILE A 160 -5.16 -8.35 -5.50
N LEU A 161 -6.07 -8.65 -4.58
CA LEU A 161 -6.35 -7.88 -3.38
C LEU A 161 -5.67 -8.50 -2.14
N PHE A 162 -4.80 -7.71 -1.52
CA PHE A 162 -4.00 -8.10 -0.35
C PHE A 162 -4.56 -7.48 0.94
N TYR A 163 -5.29 -8.28 1.71
CA TYR A 163 -5.67 -7.93 3.09
C TYR A 163 -4.48 -8.08 4.04
N THR A 164 -3.63 -9.08 3.80
CA THR A 164 -2.46 -9.43 4.62
C THR A 164 -1.23 -9.73 3.76
N CYS A 165 -0.04 -9.83 4.39
CA CYS A 165 1.21 -10.26 3.76
C CYS A 165 1.18 -11.71 3.24
N GLY A 166 0.17 -12.52 3.57
CA GLY A 166 0.17 -13.96 3.30
C GLY A 166 1.21 -14.77 4.08
N CYS A 167 2.01 -14.09 4.90
CA CYS A 167 2.68 -14.61 6.06
C CYS A 167 1.68 -14.73 7.24
#